data_AF-A0A0F9ECW2-F1
#
_entry.id   AF-A0A0F9ECW2-F1
#
_cell.length_a   1.000
_cell.length_b   1.000
_cell.length_c   1.000
_cell.angle_alpha   90.00
_cell.angle_beta   90.00
_cell.angle_gamma   90.00
#
_symmetry.space_group_name_H-M   'P 1'
#
loop_
_entity.id
_entity.type
_entity.pdbx_description
1 polymer ?
#
loop_
_entity_poly.entity_id
_entity_poly.type
_entity_poly.pdbx_seq_one_letter_code
_entity_poly.pdbx_strand_id
1 'polypeptide(L)'
;MFSDIGGFEYGIEQAENNKTQQRYSQEQTRMGRARENLSDNRNFNEPLVCIGYSEIDKYATAIYRYNYPEHRNYGDTTAIVTSELLDFDMLIAGFPCQSFSIAGKRRGFNDTRGTLFFEITRVLRDKRPRYFLLENVKGLLGHDDGKTFTTILGVLSDIGYEYQWQVLNSKDFGVPQNRERVFIVGHIRGKCRPEVFHI
;
A
#
# COMPACT_ATOMS: atom_id res chain seq x y z
N MET A 1 3.72 6.04 -1.91
CA MET A 1 5.11 6.42 -1.56
C MET A 1 6.06 5.44 -2.24
N PHE A 2 7.26 5.88 -2.62
CA PHE A 2 8.20 5.07 -3.43
C PHE A 2 7.50 4.58 -4.70
N SER A 3 6.91 5.51 -5.43
CA SER A 3 5.99 5.17 -6.52
C SER A 3 6.70 4.65 -7.76
N ASP A 4 8.00 4.91 -7.91
CA ASP A 4 8.75 4.58 -9.11
C ASP A 4 7.99 5.11 -10.35
N ILE A 5 7.86 4.30 -11.39
CA ILE A 5 7.09 4.60 -12.61
C ILE A 5 5.56 4.46 -12.46
N GLY A 6 5.04 4.13 -11.27
CA GLY A 6 3.60 4.09 -11.00
C GLY A 6 2.94 2.72 -11.13
N GLY A 7 3.68 1.62 -10.91
CA GLY A 7 3.12 0.27 -11.02
C GLY A 7 1.94 -0.02 -10.09
N PHE A 8 1.94 0.54 -8.86
CA PHE A 8 0.81 0.42 -7.95
C PHE A 8 -0.43 1.17 -8.45
N GLU A 9 -0.24 2.39 -8.97
CA GLU A 9 -1.33 3.19 -9.52
C GLU A 9 -2.01 2.46 -10.67
N TYR A 10 -1.21 1.99 -11.63
CA TYR A 10 -1.71 1.20 -12.74
C TYR A 10 -2.47 -0.05 -12.29
N GLY A 11 -1.95 -0.78 -11.29
CA GLY A 11 -2.63 -1.95 -10.74
C GLY A 11 -3.99 -1.64 -10.12
N ILE A 12 -4.13 -0.49 -9.44
CA ILE A 12 -5.39 -0.03 -8.85
C ILE A 12 -6.38 0.36 -9.93
N GLU A 13 -5.95 1.11 -10.95
CA GLU A 13 -6.80 1.47 -12.09
C GLU A 13 -7.34 0.22 -12.81
N GLN A 14 -6.50 -0.79 -13.04
CA GLN A 14 -6.94 -2.06 -13.63
C GLN A 14 -7.96 -2.78 -12.73
N ALA A 15 -7.77 -2.77 -11.41
CA ALA A 15 -8.71 -3.37 -10.47
C ALA A 15 -10.07 -2.63 -10.48
N GLU A 16 -10.08 -1.30 -10.52
CA GLU A 16 -11.31 -0.50 -10.60
C GLU A 16 -12.05 -0.68 -11.94
N ASN A 17 -11.30 -0.75 -13.05
CA ASN A 17 -11.85 -1.03 -14.37
C ASN A 17 -12.52 -2.43 -14.40
N ASN A 18 -11.86 -3.44 -13.84
CA ASN A 18 -12.39 -4.80 -13.76
C ASN A 18 -13.67 -4.87 -12.89
N LYS A 19 -13.71 -4.18 -11.74
CA LYS A 19 -14.92 -4.08 -10.90
C LYS A 19 -16.07 -3.45 -11.68
N THR A 20 -15.79 -2.38 -12.42
CA THR A 20 -16.78 -1.67 -13.22
C THR A 20 -17.36 -2.58 -14.31
N GLN A 21 -16.52 -3.32 -15.03
CA GLN A 21 -16.97 -4.30 -16.04
C GLN A 21 -17.81 -5.44 -15.43
N GLN A 22 -17.41 -5.95 -14.27
CA GLN A 22 -18.18 -6.96 -13.54
C GLN A 22 -19.55 -6.43 -13.09
N ARG A 23 -19.65 -5.17 -12.67
CA ARG A 23 -20.93 -4.53 -12.33
C ARG A 23 -21.84 -4.41 -13.56
N TYR A 24 -21.34 -3.92 -14.69
CA TYR A 24 -22.14 -3.81 -15.92
C TYR A 24 -22.71 -5.15 -16.38
N SER A 25 -21.91 -6.22 -16.34
CA SER A 25 -22.38 -7.57 -16.69
C SER A 25 -23.42 -8.12 -15.69
N GLN A 26 -23.25 -7.85 -14.40
CA GLN A 26 -24.22 -8.22 -13.37
C GLN A 26 -25.53 -7.41 -13.45
N GLU A 27 -25.48 -6.12 -13.78
CA GLU A 27 -26.66 -5.26 -13.94
C GLU A 27 -27.49 -5.64 -15.19
N GLN A 28 -26.82 -5.97 -16.30
CA GLN A 28 -27.49 -6.53 -17.47
C GLN A 28 -28.19 -7.87 -17.17
N THR A 29 -27.60 -8.66 -16.26
CA THR A 29 -28.21 -9.92 -15.78
C THR A 29 -29.34 -9.67 -14.75
N ARG A 30 -29.25 -8.60 -13.94
CA ARG A 30 -30.21 -8.22 -12.89
C ARG A 30 -31.41 -7.40 -13.38
N MET A 31 -31.39 -6.88 -14.60
CA MET A 31 -32.56 -6.26 -15.27
C MET A 31 -33.76 -7.23 -15.45
N GLY A 32 -33.65 -8.49 -14.98
CA GLY A 32 -34.76 -9.44 -14.86
C GLY A 32 -35.46 -9.52 -13.49
N ARG A 33 -34.94 -8.98 -12.37
CA ARG A 33 -35.60 -9.07 -11.04
C ARG A 33 -35.26 -7.88 -10.13
N ALA A 34 -36.28 -7.13 -9.75
CA ALA A 34 -36.15 -5.92 -8.93
C ALA A 34 -35.99 -6.20 -7.42
N ARG A 35 -35.15 -5.32 -6.81
CA ARG A 35 -35.13 -4.71 -5.46
C ARG A 35 -35.31 -5.58 -4.21
N GLU A 36 -34.37 -5.47 -3.25
CA GLU A 36 -34.52 -4.63 -2.04
C GLU A 36 -33.31 -4.67 -1.07
N ASN A 37 -33.27 -3.63 -0.22
CA ASN A 37 -32.55 -3.44 1.05
C ASN A 37 -31.19 -2.72 1.06
N LEU A 38 -31.26 -1.44 1.47
CA LEU A 38 -30.16 -0.57 1.90
C LEU A 38 -30.14 -0.50 3.43
N SER A 39 -29.02 -0.88 4.05
CA SER A 39 -28.60 -0.32 5.35
C SER A 39 -27.15 -0.69 5.68
N ASP A 40 -26.20 0.02 5.07
CA ASP A 40 -25.01 0.60 5.74
C ASP A 40 -24.32 1.54 4.73
N ASN A 41 -24.78 2.80 4.66
CA ASN A 41 -24.51 3.67 3.51
C ASN A 41 -23.27 4.54 3.73
N ARG A 42 -22.08 3.93 3.58
CA ARG A 42 -20.90 4.64 3.08
C ARG A 42 -20.48 3.97 1.78
N ASN A 43 -20.56 4.71 0.69
CA ASN A 43 -20.35 4.24 -0.67
C ASN A 43 -18.98 3.57 -0.84
N PHE A 44 -18.91 2.24 -0.80
CA PHE A 44 -17.86 1.45 -1.46
C PHE A 44 -17.93 1.55 -3.01
N ASN A 45 -18.63 2.57 -3.51
CA ASN A 45 -18.95 2.80 -4.92
C ASN A 45 -18.21 4.00 -5.51
N GLU A 46 -17.52 4.79 -4.70
CA GLU A 46 -16.67 5.85 -5.22
C GLU A 46 -15.35 5.24 -5.72
N PRO A 47 -14.86 5.67 -6.90
CA PRO A 47 -13.63 5.16 -7.45
C PRO A 47 -12.46 5.49 -6.52
N LEU A 48 -11.48 4.59 -6.46
CA LEU A 48 -10.21 4.91 -5.82
C LEU A 48 -9.52 6.03 -6.63
N VAL A 49 -9.20 7.13 -5.95
CA VAL A 49 -8.50 8.28 -6.56
C VAL A 49 -7.16 8.47 -5.87
N CYS A 50 -6.10 8.58 -6.67
CA CYS A 50 -4.78 8.91 -6.18
C CYS A 50 -4.69 10.40 -5.89
N ILE A 51 -4.52 10.75 -4.61
CA ILE A 51 -4.36 12.15 -4.19
C ILE A 51 -2.91 12.65 -4.23
N GLY A 52 -1.96 11.75 -4.52
CA GLY A 52 -0.56 12.10 -4.74
C GLY A 52 0.41 10.94 -4.47
N TYR A 53 1.66 11.15 -4.85
CA TYR A 53 2.74 10.17 -4.77
C TYR A 53 4.02 10.80 -4.23
N SER A 54 5.05 9.98 -3.95
CA SER A 54 6.36 10.46 -3.50
C SER A 54 7.43 9.65 -4.21
N GLU A 55 8.23 10.35 -5.02
CA GLU A 55 9.37 9.82 -5.76
C GLU A 55 10.43 10.91 -5.92
N ILE A 56 11.70 10.54 -5.75
CA ILE A 56 12.87 11.43 -5.85
C ILE A 56 13.66 11.21 -7.14
N ASP A 57 13.58 10.00 -7.72
CA ASP A 57 14.27 9.72 -8.96
C ASP A 57 13.64 10.51 -10.11
N LYS A 58 14.48 11.32 -10.77
CA LYS A 58 14.04 12.23 -11.82
C LYS A 58 13.49 11.51 -13.05
N TYR A 59 14.00 10.32 -13.36
CA TYR A 59 13.58 9.54 -14.52
C TYR A 59 12.26 8.82 -14.24
N ALA A 60 12.14 8.19 -13.07
CA ALA A 60 10.90 7.59 -12.61
C ALA A 60 9.78 8.65 -12.53
N THR A 61 10.07 9.82 -11.95
CA THR A 61 9.14 10.95 -11.89
C THR A 61 8.71 11.42 -13.28
N ALA A 62 9.64 11.48 -14.25
CA ALA A 62 9.30 11.88 -15.62
C ALA A 62 8.31 10.90 -16.27
N ILE A 63 8.53 9.59 -16.08
CA ILE A 63 7.63 8.54 -16.59
C ILE A 63 6.29 8.56 -15.86
N TYR A 64 6.29 8.68 -14.53
CA TYR A 64 5.06 8.75 -13.74
C TYR A 64 4.20 9.93 -14.20
N ARG A 65 4.78 11.13 -14.32
CA ARG A 65 4.07 12.35 -14.74
C ARG A 65 3.56 12.29 -16.17
N TYR A 66 4.23 11.55 -17.05
CA TYR A 66 3.75 11.34 -18.41
C TYR A 66 2.43 10.56 -18.42
N ASN A 67 2.31 9.53 -17.57
CA ASN A 67 1.08 8.72 -17.46
C ASN A 67 0.01 9.39 -16.57
N TYR A 68 0.43 10.10 -15.53
CA TYR A 68 -0.42 10.66 -14.48
C TYR A 68 -0.10 12.14 -14.21
N PRO A 69 -0.41 13.05 -15.15
CA PRO A 69 0.00 14.46 -15.06
C PRO A 69 -0.67 15.22 -13.91
N GLU A 70 -1.87 14.81 -13.50
CA GLU A 70 -2.66 15.45 -12.45
C GLU A 70 -2.24 15.02 -11.03
N HIS A 71 -1.45 13.95 -10.91
CA HIS A 71 -1.02 13.46 -9.60
C HIS A 71 0.10 14.36 -9.03
N ARG A 72 -0.08 14.82 -7.79
CA ARG A 72 0.92 15.64 -7.09
C ARG A 72 2.09 14.77 -6.62
N ASN A 73 3.32 15.16 -6.97
CA ASN A 73 4.54 14.59 -6.36
C ASN A 73 4.87 15.33 -5.06
N TYR A 74 5.01 14.59 -3.96
CA TYR A 74 5.47 15.06 -2.65
C TYR A 74 7.00 14.98 -2.49
N GLY A 75 7.72 14.45 -3.48
CA GLY A 75 9.18 14.43 -3.52
C GLY A 75 9.78 13.50 -2.49
N ASP A 76 10.81 13.97 -1.79
CA ASP A 76 11.50 13.19 -0.76
C ASP A 76 10.57 12.91 0.43
N THR A 77 10.32 11.62 0.64
CA THR A 77 9.52 11.12 1.76
C THR A 77 10.00 11.64 3.12
N THR A 78 11.31 11.85 3.32
CA THR A 78 11.86 12.37 4.59
C THR A 78 11.50 13.84 4.84
N ALA A 79 11.19 14.59 3.78
CA ALA A 79 10.82 16.01 3.83
C ALA A 79 9.31 16.23 3.90
N ILE A 80 8.49 15.17 3.84
CA ILE A 80 7.04 15.29 3.89
C ILE A 80 6.59 15.81 5.25
N VAL A 81 5.93 16.97 5.26
CA VAL A 81 5.25 17.54 6.42
C VAL A 81 3.84 16.93 6.51
N THR A 82 3.64 16.00 7.44
CA THR A 82 2.39 15.20 7.53
C THR A 82 1.15 16.04 7.79
N SER A 83 1.26 17.17 8.48
CA SER A 83 0.14 18.09 8.71
C SER A 83 -0.35 18.80 7.44
N GLU A 84 0.45 18.86 6.38
CA GLU A 84 0.08 19.48 5.09
C GLU A 84 -0.51 18.47 4.10
N LEU A 85 -0.47 17.17 4.41
CA LEU A 85 -1.12 16.15 3.61
C LEU A 85 -2.63 16.20 3.82
N LEU A 86 -3.39 16.05 2.73
CA LEU A 86 -4.82 15.76 2.82
C LEU A 86 -5.04 14.44 3.58
N ASP A 87 -6.23 14.26 4.14
CA ASP A 87 -6.63 12.96 4.67
C ASP A 87 -6.82 11.95 3.52
N PHE A 88 -6.48 10.69 3.79
CA PHE A 88 -6.60 9.60 2.82
C PHE A 88 -6.94 8.29 3.51
N ASP A 89 -7.60 7.41 2.76
CA ASP A 89 -8.05 6.11 3.27
C ASP A 89 -6.97 5.02 3.20
N MET A 90 -6.01 5.14 2.29
CA MET A 90 -5.03 4.10 2.02
C MET A 90 -3.63 4.65 1.75
N LEU A 91 -2.62 4.07 2.39
CA LEU A 91 -1.21 4.29 2.07
C LEU A 91 -0.63 3.08 1.35
N ILE A 92 0.10 3.31 0.25
CA ILE A 92 0.75 2.24 -0.51
C ILE A 92 2.24 2.54 -0.66
N ALA A 93 3.09 1.54 -0.41
CA ALA A 93 4.54 1.71 -0.47
C ALA A 93 5.31 0.43 -0.83
N GLY A 94 6.11 0.49 -1.90
CA GLY A 94 7.14 -0.50 -2.21
C GLY A 94 8.51 0.04 -1.78
N PHE A 95 8.88 -0.14 -0.52
CA PHE A 95 10.03 0.55 0.06
C PHE A 95 11.36 -0.20 -0.16
N PRO A 96 12.50 0.51 -0.28
CA PRO A 96 13.80 -0.13 -0.49
C PRO A 96 14.19 -1.09 0.65
N CYS A 97 14.54 -2.34 0.31
CA CYS A 97 14.97 -3.36 1.26
C CYS A 97 16.32 -3.04 1.94
N GLN A 98 17.18 -2.25 1.29
CA GLN A 98 18.58 -2.02 1.70
C GLN A 98 18.73 -1.25 3.02
N SER A 99 17.71 -0.45 3.39
CA SER A 99 17.77 0.46 4.53
C SER A 99 17.86 -0.25 5.89
N PHE A 100 17.46 -1.51 6.00
CA PHE A 100 17.40 -2.24 7.27
C PHE A 100 18.75 -2.78 7.73
N SER A 101 19.68 -3.04 6.80
CA SER A 101 21.04 -3.46 7.12
C SER A 101 21.79 -2.43 7.98
N ILE A 102 21.41 -1.15 7.86
CA ILE A 102 22.01 -0.03 8.60
C ILE A 102 21.35 0.14 9.97
N ALA A 103 20.02 -0.03 10.07
CA ALA A 103 19.27 0.11 11.33
C ALA A 103 19.49 -1.04 12.31
N GLY A 104 19.74 -2.28 11.86
CA GLY A 104 19.99 -3.43 12.74
C GLY A 104 21.18 -3.26 13.69
N LYS A 105 22.11 -2.34 13.39
CA LYS A 105 23.25 -2.02 14.26
C LYS A 105 22.94 -0.98 15.35
N ARG A 106 21.77 -0.31 15.28
CA ARG A 106 21.42 0.83 16.14
C ARG A 106 20.21 0.47 17.00
N ARG A 107 20.47 0.06 18.24
CA ARG A 107 19.45 -0.35 19.21
C ARG A 107 18.67 0.88 19.72
N GLY A 108 17.56 1.24 19.08
CA GLY A 108 16.55 2.13 19.68
C GLY A 108 15.74 2.99 18.71
N PHE A 109 14.48 3.27 19.06
CA PHE A 109 13.52 4.12 18.33
C PHE A 109 14.00 5.57 18.09
N ASN A 110 15.01 6.05 18.81
CA ASN A 110 15.57 7.41 18.64
C ASN A 110 16.76 7.47 17.66
N ASP A 111 17.31 6.32 17.26
CA ASP A 111 18.48 6.19 16.39
C ASP A 111 18.12 5.65 14.99
N THR A 112 16.83 5.46 14.75
CA THR A 112 16.18 4.98 13.52
C THR A 112 15.85 6.08 12.51
N ARG A 113 16.25 7.32 12.80
CA ARG A 113 16.21 8.46 11.89
C ARG A 113 17.08 8.14 10.67
N GLY A 114 16.45 7.73 9.56
CA GLY A 114 17.13 7.50 8.28
C GLY A 114 16.75 6.24 7.52
N THR A 115 15.87 5.35 8.02
CA THR A 115 15.32 4.30 7.16
C THR A 115 13.94 4.67 6.63
N LEU A 116 13.74 4.40 5.35
CA LEU A 116 12.55 4.78 4.60
C LEU A 116 11.26 4.10 5.13
N PHE A 117 11.39 2.98 5.83
CA PHE A 117 10.27 2.36 6.53
C PHE A 117 9.78 3.19 7.72
N PHE A 118 10.68 3.82 8.50
CA PHE A 118 10.22 4.66 9.60
C PHE A 118 9.48 5.90 9.10
N GLU A 119 9.83 6.42 7.93
CA GLU A 119 9.05 7.50 7.30
C GLU A 119 7.64 7.05 6.91
N ILE A 120 7.47 5.83 6.41
CA ILE A 120 6.13 5.24 6.20
C ILE A 120 5.37 5.20 7.53
N THR A 121 6.00 4.68 8.59
CA THR A 121 5.35 4.58 9.90
C THR A 121 5.01 5.93 10.50
N ARG A 122 5.82 6.96 10.25
CA ARG A 122 5.55 8.35 10.65
C ARG A 122 4.27 8.85 9.98
N VAL A 123 4.16 8.69 8.65
CA VAL A 123 2.96 9.07 7.91
C VAL A 123 1.73 8.26 8.37
N LEU A 124 1.86 6.94 8.56
CA LEU A 124 0.77 6.10 9.07
C LEU A 124 0.29 6.52 10.46
N ARG A 125 1.22 6.83 11.37
CA ARG A 125 0.89 7.26 12.73
C ARG A 125 0.19 8.61 12.74
N ASP A 126 0.64 9.55 11.91
CA ASP A 126 0.12 10.92 11.91
C ASP A 126 -1.21 11.03 11.16
N LYS A 127 -1.34 10.36 10.00
CA LYS A 127 -2.55 10.43 9.15
C LYS A 127 -3.59 9.37 9.45
N ARG A 128 -3.21 8.27 10.11
CA ARG A 128 -4.09 7.18 10.52
C ARG A 128 -5.04 6.71 9.39
N PRO A 129 -4.55 6.45 8.15
CA PRO A 129 -5.39 5.92 7.09
C PRO A 129 -6.04 4.60 7.50
N ARG A 130 -7.22 4.32 6.95
CA ARG A 130 -7.95 3.09 7.25
C ARG A 130 -7.16 1.84 6.87
N TYR A 131 -6.41 1.90 5.78
CA TYR A 131 -5.66 0.79 5.21
C TYR A 131 -4.22 1.16 4.87
N PHE A 132 -3.37 0.15 4.78
CA PHE A 132 -2.11 0.25 4.05
C PHE A 132 -1.82 -1.02 3.26
N LEU A 133 -1.01 -0.87 2.21
CA LEU A 133 -0.40 -1.95 1.45
C LEU A 133 1.10 -1.69 1.33
N LEU A 134 1.90 -2.60 1.87
CA LEU A 134 3.35 -2.58 1.74
C LEU A 134 3.81 -3.75 0.88
N GLU A 135 4.82 -3.52 0.06
CA GLU A 135 5.50 -4.55 -0.71
C GLU A 135 6.99 -4.57 -0.39
N ASN A 136 7.57 -5.78 -0.40
CA ASN A 136 9.01 -5.95 -0.38
C ASN A 136 9.46 -7.26 -1.01
N VAL A 137 10.77 -7.43 -1.17
CA VAL A 137 11.38 -8.68 -1.66
C VAL A 137 11.16 -9.82 -0.67
N LYS A 138 10.99 -11.06 -1.16
CA LYS A 138 10.89 -12.27 -0.32
C LYS A 138 12.06 -12.41 0.66
N GLY A 139 13.26 -11.97 0.26
CA GLY A 139 14.46 -11.99 1.09
C GLY A 139 14.34 -11.23 2.41
N LEU A 140 13.39 -10.28 2.52
CA LEU A 140 13.11 -9.57 3.77
C LEU A 140 12.73 -10.52 4.92
N LEU A 141 12.05 -11.63 4.61
CA LEU A 141 11.62 -12.62 5.60
C LEU A 141 12.78 -13.31 6.31
N GLY A 142 13.91 -13.48 5.63
CA GLY A 142 15.12 -14.11 6.18
C GLY A 142 16.18 -13.12 6.64
N HIS A 143 15.95 -11.82 6.50
CA HIS A 143 16.96 -10.81 6.82
C HIS A 143 17.18 -10.70 8.34
N ASP A 144 18.45 -10.74 8.77
CA ASP A 144 18.86 -10.73 10.18
C ASP A 144 18.13 -11.81 10.99
N ASP A 145 18.15 -13.06 10.51
CA ASP A 145 17.47 -14.21 11.10
C ASP A 145 15.96 -13.97 11.33
N GLY A 146 15.32 -13.19 10.45
CA GLY A 146 13.91 -12.83 10.51
C GLY A 146 13.58 -11.68 11.48
N LYS A 147 14.54 -11.19 12.27
CA LYS A 147 14.33 -10.11 13.25
C LYS A 147 13.85 -8.82 12.61
N THR A 148 14.32 -8.54 11.38
CA THR A 148 13.92 -7.34 10.64
C THR A 148 12.42 -7.36 10.32
N PHE A 149 11.94 -8.48 9.81
CA PHE A 149 10.52 -8.63 9.49
C PHE A 149 9.66 -8.61 10.76
N THR A 150 10.08 -9.31 11.83
CA THR A 150 9.41 -9.25 13.14
C THR A 150 9.35 -7.82 13.68
N THR A 151 10.41 -7.03 13.51
CA THR A 151 10.45 -5.62 13.94
C THR A 151 9.46 -4.77 13.14
N ILE A 152 9.40 -4.94 11.81
CA ILE A 152 8.42 -4.26 10.95
C ILE A 152 7.00 -4.54 11.44
N LEU A 153 6.67 -5.81 11.64
CA LEU A 153 5.37 -6.25 12.12
C LEU A 153 5.06 -5.72 13.54
N GLY A 154 6.04 -5.69 14.43
CA GLY A 154 5.93 -5.10 15.76
C GLY A 154 5.60 -3.61 15.71
N VAL A 155 6.38 -2.83 14.94
CA VAL A 155 6.17 -1.38 14.79
C VAL A 155 4.77 -1.08 14.23
N LEU A 156 4.32 -1.82 13.21
CA LEU A 156 2.97 -1.66 12.65
C LEU A 156 1.87 -1.95 13.68
N SER A 157 2.06 -2.98 14.51
CA SER A 157 1.16 -3.30 15.64
C SER A 157 1.14 -2.19 16.69
N ASP A 158 2.30 -1.65 17.05
CA ASP A 158 2.47 -0.62 18.08
C ASP A 158 1.78 0.69 17.67
N ILE A 159 1.80 1.05 16.39
CA ILE A 159 1.07 2.22 15.85
C ILE A 159 -0.44 1.95 15.64
N GLY A 160 -0.96 0.83 16.15
CA GLY A 160 -2.38 0.54 16.24
C GLY A 160 -3.00 -0.05 14.96
N TYR A 161 -2.21 -0.75 14.16
CA TYR A 161 -2.70 -1.52 13.02
C TYR A 161 -2.70 -3.03 13.31
N GLU A 162 -3.61 -3.73 12.68
CA GLU A 162 -3.56 -5.17 12.48
C GLU A 162 -3.18 -5.44 11.02
N TYR A 163 -2.60 -6.59 10.74
CA TYR A 163 -2.08 -6.91 9.41
C TYR A 163 -2.30 -8.38 9.04
N GLN A 164 -2.31 -8.64 7.74
CA GLN A 164 -2.12 -9.94 7.10
C GLN A 164 -0.95 -9.81 6.13
N TRP A 165 -0.21 -10.88 5.89
CA TRP A 165 0.85 -10.88 4.89
C TRP A 165 0.94 -12.23 4.18
N GLN A 166 1.38 -12.20 2.92
CA GLN A 166 1.62 -13.40 2.12
C GLN A 166 2.76 -13.16 1.13
N VAL A 167 3.50 -14.22 0.79
CA VAL A 167 4.42 -14.21 -0.36
C VAL A 167 3.65 -14.63 -1.60
N LEU A 168 3.63 -13.77 -2.62
CA LEU A 168 3.01 -14.04 -3.90
C LEU A 168 4.06 -14.03 -5.00
N ASN A 169 3.87 -14.87 -6.02
CA ASN A 169 4.74 -14.94 -7.18
C ASN A 169 4.00 -14.48 -8.43
N SER A 170 4.54 -13.51 -9.17
CA SER A 170 3.88 -12.95 -10.36
C SER A 170 3.50 -14.01 -11.42
N LYS A 171 4.23 -15.13 -11.50
CA LYS A 171 3.89 -16.27 -12.38
C LYS A 171 2.52 -16.88 -12.12
N ASP A 172 2.02 -16.77 -10.89
CA ASP A 172 0.72 -17.31 -10.49
C ASP A 172 -0.43 -16.34 -10.80
N PHE A 173 -0.12 -15.14 -11.32
CA PHE A 173 -1.06 -14.05 -11.63
C PHE A 173 -0.97 -13.58 -13.09
N GLY A 174 -0.63 -14.50 -14.00
CA GLY A 174 -0.67 -14.24 -15.45
C GLY A 174 0.52 -13.46 -16.01
N VAL A 175 1.55 -13.21 -15.21
CA VAL A 175 2.80 -12.57 -15.68
C VAL A 175 3.88 -13.65 -15.78
N PRO A 176 4.45 -13.96 -16.95
CA PRO A 176 5.44 -15.05 -17.12
C PRO A 176 6.82 -14.67 -16.56
N GLN A 177 6.89 -14.35 -15.28
CA GLN A 177 8.07 -13.91 -14.56
C GLN A 177 8.09 -14.54 -13.16
N ASN A 178 9.20 -15.22 -12.84
CA ASN A 178 9.44 -15.69 -11.48
C ASN A 178 9.86 -14.51 -10.59
N ARG A 179 8.89 -13.89 -9.92
CA ARG A 179 9.09 -12.72 -9.06
C ARG A 179 8.29 -12.88 -7.79
N GLU A 180 8.96 -13.36 -6.76
CA GLU A 180 8.37 -13.51 -5.42
C GLU A 180 8.49 -12.22 -4.61
N ARG A 181 7.36 -11.77 -4.05
CA ARG A 181 7.27 -10.58 -3.20
C ARG A 181 6.40 -10.85 -1.99
N VAL A 182 6.80 -10.29 -0.86
CA VAL A 182 5.94 -10.25 0.33
C VAL A 182 5.07 -9.02 0.25
N PHE A 183 3.77 -9.22 0.43
CA PHE A 183 2.78 -8.16 0.55
C PHE A 183 2.26 -8.15 1.98
N ILE A 184 2.19 -6.96 2.58
CA ILE A 184 1.65 -6.74 3.93
C ILE A 184 0.46 -5.80 3.78
N VAL A 185 -0.73 -6.28 4.11
CA VAL A 185 -1.96 -5.50 4.09
C VAL A 185 -2.38 -5.25 5.51
N GLY A 186 -2.51 -3.98 5.87
CA GLY A 186 -2.92 -3.59 7.21
C GLY A 186 -4.15 -2.71 7.24
N HIS A 187 -4.76 -2.69 8.42
CA HIS A 187 -5.93 -1.87 8.71
C HIS A 187 -5.91 -1.42 10.16
N ILE A 188 -6.62 -0.33 10.45
CA ILE A 188 -6.78 0.15 11.83
C ILE A 188 -7.43 -0.95 12.71
N ARG A 189 -6.85 -1.15 13.90
CA ARG A 189 -7.35 -2.09 14.92
C ARG A 189 -8.78 -1.74 15.35
N GLY A 190 -9.61 -2.75 15.59
CA GLY A 190 -10.98 -2.59 16.08
C GLY A 190 -12.02 -2.19 15.03
N LYS A 191 -11.69 -2.32 13.73
CA LYS A 191 -12.64 -2.15 12.62
C LYS A 191 -12.89 -3.49 11.92
N CYS A 192 -14.14 -3.79 11.57
CA CYS A 192 -14.49 -4.97 10.77
C CYS A 192 -13.74 -4.93 9.43
N ARG A 193 -13.28 -6.11 8.99
CA ARG A 193 -12.53 -6.24 7.74
C ARG A 193 -12.76 -7.61 7.07
N PRO A 194 -12.67 -7.66 5.73
CA PRO A 194 -12.62 -8.92 4.99
C PRO A 194 -11.25 -9.60 5.17
N GLU A 195 -11.24 -10.93 5.04
CA GLU A 195 -10.02 -11.69 4.82
C GLU A 195 -9.44 -11.32 3.45
N VAL A 196 -8.15 -11.01 3.38
CA VAL A 196 -7.48 -10.55 2.15
C VAL A 196 -6.72 -11.71 1.50
N PHE A 197 -5.96 -12.44 2.31
CA PHE A 197 -5.22 -13.61 1.89
C PHE A 197 -5.96 -14.85 2.38
N HIS A 198 -6.33 -15.72 1.45
CA HIS A 198 -6.94 -17.01 1.78
C HIS A 198 -5.81 -17.90 2.30
N ILE A 199 -5.85 -18.23 3.59
CA ILE A 199 -4.90 -19.17 4.20
C ILE A 199 -5.27 -20.60 3.80
#